data_AF-A0A0A3YWM1-F1
#
_entry.id   AF-A0A0A3YWM1-F1
#
_cell.length_a   1.000
_cell.length_b   1.000
_cell.length_c   1.000
_cell.angle_alpha   90.00
_cell.angle_beta   90.00
_cell.angle_gamma   90.00
#
_symmetry.space_group_name_H-M   'P 1'
#
loop_
_entity.id
_entity.type
_entity.pdbx_description
1 polymer ?
#
loop_
_entity_poly.entity_id
_entity_poly.type
_entity_poly.pdbx_seq_one_letter_code
_entity_poly.pdbx_strand_id
1 'polypeptide(L)'
;MLEKLIDEMEAIEGGSYPFMKIESSDLKKLLPYTPKNRKQALQRAFDQYLDAHSIAETKHWHDENPSDGNLFFPASFIIKNPNGVIARMEALKKELSR
;
A
#
# COMPACT_ATOMS: atom_id res chain seq x y z
N MET A 1 9.85 1.91 8.87
CA MET A 1 8.43 2.08 8.48
C MET A 1 8.31 3.04 7.30
N LEU A 2 8.97 4.20 7.34
CA LEU A 2 9.02 5.11 6.18
C LEU A 2 9.67 4.47 4.94
N GLU A 3 10.84 3.83 5.07
CA GLU A 3 11.51 3.16 3.94
C GLU A 3 10.60 2.10 3.30
N LYS A 4 9.98 1.23 4.13
CA LYS A 4 8.99 0.25 3.66
C LYS A 4 7.83 0.89 2.87
N LEU A 5 7.35 2.06 3.28
CA LEU A 5 6.29 2.78 2.56
C LEU A 5 6.79 3.27 1.19
N ILE A 6 8.03 3.74 1.13
CA ILE A 6 8.65 4.25 -0.10
C ILE A 6 8.85 3.11 -1.11
N ASP A 7 9.46 2.00 -0.68
CA ASP A 7 9.59 0.78 -1.50
C ASP A 7 8.23 0.30 -2.04
N GLU A 8 7.21 0.36 -1.19
CA GLU A 8 5.84 -0.01 -1.55
C GLU A 8 5.24 0.95 -2.59
N MET A 9 5.41 2.26 -2.44
CA MET A 9 4.95 3.25 -3.41
C MET A 9 5.68 3.10 -4.76
N GLU A 10 6.99 2.82 -4.76
CA GLU A 10 7.78 2.57 -5.98
C GLU A 10 7.34 1.29 -6.70
N ALA A 11 7.04 0.22 -5.96
CA ALA A 11 6.48 -0.99 -6.54
C ALA A 11 5.13 -0.73 -7.24
N ILE A 12 4.24 0.01 -6.56
CA ILE A 12 2.90 0.36 -7.07
C ILE A 12 3.00 1.25 -8.32
N GLU A 13 3.92 2.20 -8.33
CA GLU A 13 4.21 3.05 -9.50
C GLU A 13 4.75 2.23 -10.67
N GLY A 14 5.59 1.23 -10.39
CA GLY A 14 6.06 0.24 -11.35
C GLY A 14 5.01 -0.77 -11.82
N GLY A 15 3.76 -0.66 -11.36
CA GLY A 15 2.66 -1.57 -11.72
C GLY A 15 2.74 -2.94 -11.06
N SER A 16 3.61 -3.09 -10.05
CA SER A 16 3.79 -4.32 -9.29
C SER A 16 3.18 -4.17 -7.89
N TYR A 17 2.53 -5.21 -7.39
CA TYR A 17 1.98 -5.17 -6.05
C TYR A 17 3.06 -5.47 -5.00
N PRO A 18 3.17 -4.67 -3.93
CA PRO A 18 4.18 -4.85 -2.91
C PRO A 18 4.01 -6.18 -2.17
N PHE A 19 5.11 -6.92 -2.02
CA PHE A 19 5.13 -8.17 -1.27
C PHE A 19 5.15 -7.96 0.26
N MET A 20 5.50 -6.75 0.71
CA MET A 20 5.56 -6.37 2.12
C MET A 20 4.70 -5.13 2.37
N LYS A 21 3.61 -5.31 3.12
CA LYS A 21 2.74 -4.23 3.58
C LYS A 21 3.16 -3.75 4.97
N ILE A 22 2.82 -2.52 5.30
CA ILE A 22 2.88 -2.00 6.67
C ILE A 22 1.71 -2.57 7.45
N GLU A 23 2.00 -3.30 8.52
CA GLU A 23 0.96 -3.88 9.36
C GLU A 23 0.61 -2.96 10.53
N SER A 24 -0.57 -3.17 11.10
CA SER A 24 -0.98 -2.51 12.36
C SER A 24 0.04 -2.70 13.49
N SER A 25 0.83 -3.79 13.42
CA SER A 25 1.94 -4.08 14.33
C SER A 25 3.09 -3.07 14.21
N ASP A 26 3.42 -2.62 13.00
CA ASP A 26 4.43 -1.57 12.77
C ASP A 26 3.95 -0.24 13.35
N LEU A 27 2.67 0.10 13.16
CA LEU A 27 2.07 1.31 13.74
C LEU A 27 2.11 1.27 15.27
N LYS A 28 1.75 0.15 15.90
CA LYS A 28 1.78 -0.02 17.36
C LYS A 28 3.17 0.18 17.97
N LYS A 29 4.23 -0.19 17.23
CA LYS A 29 5.62 0.07 17.65
C LYS A 29 5.98 1.56 17.59
N LEU A 30 5.34 2.33 16.72
CA LEU A 30 5.58 3.76 16.50
C LEU A 30 4.76 4.68 17.41
N LEU A 31 3.54 4.25 17.79
CA LEU A 31 2.65 4.98 18.70
C LEU A 31 3.26 5.41 20.04
N PRO A 32 4.12 4.63 20.74
CA PRO A 32 4.72 5.09 22.01
C PRO A 32 5.68 6.26 21.82
N TYR A 33 6.37 6.35 20.68
CA TYR A 33 7.34 7.41 20.37
C TYR A 33 6.72 8.63 19.69
N THR A 34 5.45 8.53 19.28
CA THR A 34 4.72 9.61 18.61
C THR A 34 4.08 10.55 19.64
N PRO A 35 4.23 11.88 19.52
CA PRO A 35 3.57 12.82 20.42
C PRO A 35 2.04 12.71 20.32
N LYS A 36 1.32 12.88 21.45
CA LYS A 36 -0.15 12.70 21.56
C LYS A 36 -0.92 13.41 20.44
N ASN A 37 -0.49 14.63 20.12
CA ASN A 37 -1.08 15.52 19.12
C ASN A 37 -1.02 14.93 17.71
N ARG A 38 -0.05 14.05 17.44
CA ARG A 38 0.20 13.40 16.15
C ARG A 38 -0.31 11.96 16.10
N LYS A 39 -0.56 11.30 17.23
CA LYS A 39 -1.09 9.91 17.24
C LYS A 39 -2.39 9.79 16.45
N GLN A 40 -3.29 10.75 16.61
CA GLN A 40 -4.58 10.73 15.92
C GLN A 40 -4.44 11.03 14.41
N ALA A 41 -3.50 11.91 14.03
CA ALA A 41 -3.18 12.18 12.63
C ALA A 41 -2.53 10.97 11.96
N LEU A 42 -1.55 10.34 12.63
CA LEU A 42 -0.88 9.13 12.17
C LEU A 42 -1.86 7.95 12.03
N GLN A 43 -2.78 7.79 12.98
CA GLN A 43 -3.83 6.76 12.89
C GLN A 43 -4.73 6.99 11.66
N ARG A 44 -5.21 8.22 11.46
CA ARG A 44 -6.02 8.56 10.28
C ARG A 44 -5.27 8.34 8.97
N ALA A 45 -3.99 8.68 8.92
CA ALA A 45 -3.16 8.45 7.75
C ALA A 45 -2.95 6.94 7.50
N PHE A 46 -2.85 6.15 8.56
CA PHE A 46 -2.79 4.69 8.45
C PHE A 46 -4.11 4.08 7.97
N ASP A 47 -5.26 4.59 8.43
CA ASP A 47 -6.56 4.15 7.94
C ASP A 47 -6.71 4.47 6.44
N GLN A 48 -6.22 5.63 5.98
CA GLN A 48 -6.17 5.98 4.55
C GLN A 48 -5.26 5.05 3.75
N TYR A 49 -4.14 4.60 4.33
CA TYR A 49 -3.26 3.60 3.74
C TYR A 49 -3.97 2.24 3.59
N LEU A 50 -4.69 1.78 4.61
CA LEU A 50 -5.46 0.53 4.53
C LEU A 50 -6.58 0.62 3.49
N ASP A 51 -7.25 1.76 3.42
CA ASP A 51 -8.27 2.02 2.42
C ASP A 51 -7.67 2.07 0.99
N ALA A 52 -6.48 2.65 0.82
CA ALA A 52 -5.72 2.61 -0.43
C ALA A 52 -5.52 1.17 -0.92
N HIS A 53 -5.24 0.24 -0.01
CA HIS A 53 -5.15 -1.19 -0.31
C HIS A 53 -6.47 -1.86 -0.61
N SER A 54 -7.57 -1.35 -0.07
CA SER A 54 -8.92 -1.85 -0.37
C SER A 54 -9.43 -1.37 -1.74
N ILE A 55 -9.03 -0.17 -2.17
CA ILE A 55 -9.37 0.36 -3.51
C ILE A 55 -8.37 -0.06 -4.59
N ALA A 56 -7.21 -0.57 -4.20
CA ALA A 56 -6.31 -1.23 -5.11
C ALA A 56 -7.02 -2.49 -5.62
N GLU A 57 -7.73 -2.39 -6.74
CA GLU A 57 -8.33 -3.53 -7.44
C GLU A 57 -7.20 -4.49 -7.82
N THR A 58 -6.93 -5.47 -6.97
CA THR A 58 -5.98 -6.53 -7.20
C THR A 58 -6.63 -7.56 -8.12
N LYS A 59 -6.39 -7.45 -9.43
CA LYS A 59 -6.77 -8.54 -10.34
C LYS A 59 -5.87 -9.74 -10.06
N HIS A 60 -6.46 -10.82 -9.56
CA HIS A 60 -5.85 -12.13 -9.70
C HIS A 60 -5.89 -12.51 -11.19
N TRP A 61 -4.81 -13.06 -11.73
CA TRP A 61 -4.74 -13.53 -13.13
C TRP A 61 -5.90 -14.48 -13.51
N HIS A 62 -6.51 -15.17 -12.54
CA HIS A 62 -7.64 -16.07 -12.73
C HIS A 62 -9.00 -15.38 -12.96
N ASP A 63 -9.14 -14.07 -12.75
CA ASP A 63 -10.43 -13.36 -12.88
C ASP A 63 -10.76 -12.98 -14.34
N GLU A 64 -9.80 -13.07 -15.27
CA GLU A 64 -10.07 -13.06 -16.71
C GLU A 64 -9.77 -14.44 -17.28
N ASN A 65 -10.81 -15.09 -17.81
CA ASN A 65 -10.68 -16.36 -18.49
C ASN A 65 -9.70 -16.19 -19.67
N PRO A 66 -8.49 -16.79 -19.65
CA PRO A 66 -7.55 -16.59 -20.72
C PRO A 66 -8.05 -17.40 -21.92
N SER A 67 -8.63 -16.72 -22.90
CA SER A 67 -8.62 -17.23 -24.26
C SER A 67 -7.17 -17.22 -24.70
N ASP A 68 -6.67 -18.38 -25.07
CA ASP A 68 -5.33 -18.68 -25.56
C ASP A 68 -4.21 -18.81 -24.51
N GLY A 69 -3.64 -20.01 -24.50
CA GLY A 69 -2.72 -20.49 -23.50
C GLY A 69 -1.30 -19.92 -23.60
N ASN A 70 -0.52 -20.29 -22.58
CA ASN A 70 0.89 -19.99 -22.36
C ASN A 70 1.22 -18.54 -22.00
N LEU A 71 1.13 -18.22 -20.70
CA LEU A 71 2.24 -17.66 -19.94
C LEU A 71 1.95 -17.76 -18.43
N PHE A 72 2.79 -18.50 -17.71
CA PHE A 72 2.65 -18.73 -16.26
C PHE A 72 3.41 -17.62 -15.52
N PHE A 73 2.70 -16.68 -14.90
CA PHE A 73 3.31 -15.68 -14.02
C PHE A 73 2.84 -15.91 -12.57
N PRO A 74 3.74 -16.27 -11.65
CA PRO A 74 3.38 -16.43 -10.25
C PRO A 74 3.12 -15.04 -9.66
N ALA A 75 1.86 -14.74 -9.34
CA ALA A 75 1.43 -13.53 -8.60
C ALA A 75 1.52 -12.18 -9.35
N SER A 76 1.05 -12.10 -10.60
CA SER A 76 0.82 -10.81 -11.26
C SER A 76 -0.47 -10.14 -10.76
N PHE A 77 -0.38 -9.45 -9.63
CA PHE A 77 -1.40 -8.50 -9.19
C PHE A 77 -1.25 -7.21 -10.01
N ILE A 78 -2.25 -6.86 -10.82
CA ILE A 78 -2.24 -5.61 -11.59
C ILE A 78 -3.04 -4.57 -10.82
N ILE A 79 -2.41 -3.44 -10.47
CA ILE A 79 -3.08 -2.31 -9.84
C ILE A 79 -3.73 -1.46 -10.93
N LYS A 80 -5.07 -1.42 -10.99
CA LYS A 80 -5.78 -0.64 -12.02
C LYS A 80 -5.75 0.87 -11.79
N ASN A 81 -5.55 1.32 -10.55
CA ASN A 81 -5.55 2.73 -10.18
C ASN A 81 -4.34 3.11 -9.32
N PRO A 82 -3.11 3.01 -9.84
CA PRO A 82 -1.90 3.28 -9.07
C PRO A 82 -1.88 4.74 -8.55
N ASN A 83 -2.34 5.69 -9.36
CA ASN A 83 -2.41 7.11 -8.98
C ASN A 83 -3.34 7.36 -7.77
N GLY A 84 -4.51 6.72 -7.74
CA GLY A 84 -5.45 6.84 -6.62
C GLY A 84 -4.96 6.20 -5.34
N VAL A 85 -4.17 5.12 -5.46
CA VAL A 85 -3.54 4.43 -4.33
C VAL A 85 -2.38 5.28 -3.77
N ILE A 86 -1.47 5.74 -4.64
CA ILE A 86 -0.32 6.59 -4.28
C ILE A 86 -0.78 7.88 -3.58
N ALA A 87 -1.82 8.53 -4.11
CA ALA A 87 -2.37 9.76 -3.51
C ALA A 87 -2.87 9.56 -2.07
N ARG A 88 -3.37 8.37 -1.73
CA ARG A 88 -3.79 8.03 -0.36
C ARG A 88 -2.61 7.64 0.53
N MET A 89 -1.56 7.03 -0.04
CA MET A 89 -0.32 6.69 0.67
C MET A 89 0.53 7.93 1.01
N GLU A 90 0.44 9.01 0.24
CA GLU A 90 1.12 10.29 0.49
C GLU A 90 0.82 10.87 1.89
N ALA A 91 -0.41 10.71 2.38
CA ALA A 91 -0.80 11.18 3.71
C ALA A 91 0.01 10.48 4.81
N LEU A 92 0.23 9.17 4.68
CA LEU A 92 1.04 8.40 5.60
C LEU A 92 2.53 8.75 5.47
N LYS A 93 3.03 8.95 4.25
CA LYS A 93 4.41 9.40 4.00
C LYS A 93 4.70 10.72 4.71
N LYS A 94 3.81 11.71 4.57
CA LYS A 94 3.94 13.02 5.20
C LYS A 94 3.98 12.95 6.72
N GLU A 95 3.17 12.08 7.33
CA GLU A 95 3.16 11.91 8.79
C GLU A 95 4.36 11.10 9.31
N LEU A 96 4.97 10.24 8.48
CA LEU A 96 6.17 9.48 8.83
C LEU A 96 7.49 10.23 8.59
N SER A 97 7.55 11.17 7.64
CA SER A 97 8.75 11.98 7.33
C SER A 97 8.97 13.20 8.23
N ARG A 98 8.10 13.42 9.22
CA ARG A 98 8.01 14.66 9.98
C ARG A 98 8.30 14.46 11.46
#